data_AF-A0A496L6X9-F1
#
_entry.id   AF-A0A496L6X9-F1
#
_cell.length_a   1.000
_cell.length_b   1.000
_cell.length_c   1.000
_cell.angle_alpha   90.00
_cell.angle_beta   90.00
_cell.angle_gamma   90.00
#
_symmetry.space_group_name_H-M   'P 1'
#
loop_
_entity.id
_entity.type
_entity.pdbx_description
1 polymer ?
#
loop_
_entity_poly.entity_id
_entity_poly.type
_entity_poly.pdbx_seq_one_letter_code
_entity_poly.pdbx_strand_id
1 'polypeptide(L)'
;MKRVFIISITLVALLFASCERAEDQPNWKVARFTVTGSSWYYTDNENGNNYHFYKFHVPWITEWIYNNGIANMYIEYHNKDNTHSMSPLPVVRHLSETVNGKKVYFTETIDYEYSPGEVVFYVTISDFVKQNPGTIDFVLKMIW
;
A
#
# COMPACT_ATOMS: atom_id res chain seq x y z
N MET A 1 20.24 63.00 -1.09
CA MET A 1 19.37 62.44 -0.04
C MET A 1 18.34 61.43 -0.57
N LYS A 2 17.58 61.71 -1.65
CA LYS A 2 16.58 60.75 -2.20
C LYS A 2 17.15 59.38 -2.64
N ARG A 3 18.37 59.33 -3.19
CA ARG A 3 19.01 58.07 -3.62
C ARG A 3 19.44 57.15 -2.46
N VAL A 4 19.80 57.72 -1.32
CA VAL A 4 20.21 56.95 -0.10
C VAL A 4 18.99 56.33 0.59
N PHE A 5 17.85 57.02 0.55
CA PHE A 5 16.57 56.51 1.06
C PHE A 5 16.05 55.33 0.25
N ILE A 6 16.18 55.37 -1.09
CA ILE A 6 15.75 54.26 -1.95
C ILE A 6 16.58 53.01 -1.68
N ILE A 7 17.91 53.13 -1.60
CA ILE A 7 18.81 52.00 -1.34
C ILE A 7 18.53 51.35 0.03
N SER A 8 18.21 52.16 1.05
CA SER A 8 17.90 51.64 2.39
C SER A 8 16.56 50.89 2.43
N ILE A 9 15.57 51.34 1.67
CA ILE A 9 14.27 50.65 1.57
C ILE A 9 14.39 49.32 0.82
N THR A 10 15.19 49.25 -0.25
CA THR A 10 15.39 48.00 -1.00
C THR A 10 16.16 46.97 -0.17
N LEU A 11 17.14 47.40 0.62
CA LEU A 11 17.93 46.50 1.49
C LEU A 11 17.09 45.90 2.63
N VAL A 12 16.17 46.68 3.20
CA VAL A 12 15.22 46.20 4.22
C VAL A 12 14.19 45.23 3.64
N ALA A 13 13.69 45.48 2.42
CA ALA A 13 12.75 44.57 1.75
C ALA A 13 13.37 43.20 1.41
N LEU A 14 14.67 43.16 1.06
CA LEU A 14 15.41 41.92 0.80
C LEU A 14 15.64 41.09 2.07
N LEU A 15 15.75 41.71 3.24
CA LEU A 15 15.90 41.00 4.52
C LEU A 15 14.61 40.30 4.98
N PHE A 16 13.43 40.81 4.59
CA PHE A 16 12.14 40.15 4.87
C PHE A 16 11.74 39.08 3.86
N ALA A 17 12.36 39.04 2.68
CA ALA A 17 12.10 38.02 1.66
C ALA A 17 12.86 36.70 1.91
N SER A 18 13.89 36.69 2.76
CA SER A 18 14.75 35.51 2.97
C SER A 18 14.25 34.54 4.04
N CYS A 19 13.07 34.74 4.61
CA CYS A 19 12.48 33.79 5.55
C CYS A 19 11.68 32.72 4.80
N GLU A 20 12.31 32.04 3.82
CA GLU A 20 11.76 30.78 3.31
C GLU A 20 11.82 29.79 4.48
N ARG A 21 10.65 29.48 5.05
CA ARG A 21 10.53 28.44 6.07
C ARG A 21 10.98 27.15 5.39
N ALA A 22 12.10 26.58 5.84
CA ALA A 22 12.44 25.21 5.49
C ALA A 22 11.28 24.33 5.95
N GLU A 23 10.43 23.90 5.03
CA GLU A 23 9.43 22.88 5.32
C GLU A 23 10.21 21.59 5.61
N ASP A 24 10.05 21.05 6.81
CA ASP A 24 10.54 19.72 7.13
C ASP A 24 9.94 18.75 6.09
N GLN A 25 10.80 18.04 5.36
CA GLN A 25 10.30 17.02 4.43
C GLN A 25 9.54 15.97 5.24
N PRO A 26 8.36 15.54 4.78
CA PRO A 26 7.62 14.51 5.48
C PRO A 26 8.45 13.23 5.52
N ASN A 27 8.38 12.52 6.63
CA ASN A 27 8.99 11.21 6.73
C ASN A 27 8.27 10.28 5.77
N TRP A 28 9.00 9.33 5.20
CA TRP A 28 8.38 8.32 4.35
C TRP A 28 9.05 6.97 4.57
N LYS A 29 8.30 5.91 4.30
CA LYS A 29 8.81 4.55 4.37
C LYS A 29 8.17 3.67 3.33
N VAL A 30 8.98 2.78 2.79
CA VAL A 30 8.56 1.70 1.91
C VAL A 30 8.84 0.37 2.61
N ALA A 31 7.80 -0.42 2.80
CA ALA A 31 7.89 -1.78 3.32
C ALA A 31 7.44 -2.77 2.24
N ARG A 32 8.11 -3.92 2.18
CA ARG A 32 7.78 -5.01 1.25
C ARG A 32 7.42 -6.26 2.03
N PHE A 33 6.42 -6.97 1.55
CA PHE A 33 5.90 -8.17 2.18
C PHE A 33 5.73 -9.25 1.12
N THR A 34 6.04 -10.50 1.47
CA THR A 34 5.79 -11.65 0.60
C THR A 34 4.95 -12.64 1.38
N VAL A 35 3.76 -12.94 0.89
CA VAL A 35 2.94 -14.04 1.41
C VAL A 35 3.08 -15.21 0.45
N THR A 36 3.65 -16.31 0.92
CA THR A 36 3.77 -17.51 0.08
C THR A 36 2.45 -18.25 0.01
N GLY A 37 2.22 -19.00 -1.09
CA GLY A 37 0.97 -19.73 -1.29
C GLY A 37 0.60 -20.70 -0.15
N SER A 38 1.58 -21.24 0.58
CA SER A 38 1.37 -22.13 1.73
C SER A 38 1.18 -21.40 3.05
N SER A 39 1.40 -20.09 3.10
CA SER A 39 1.29 -19.29 4.33
C SER A 39 -0.13 -18.79 4.59
N TRP A 40 -0.98 -18.72 3.57
CA TRP A 40 -2.34 -18.20 3.68
C TRP A 40 -3.17 -19.00 4.67
N TYR A 41 -3.75 -18.30 5.66
CA TYR A 41 -4.79 -18.85 6.51
C TYR A 41 -6.12 -18.78 5.78
N TYR A 42 -6.99 -19.77 5.94
CA TYR A 42 -8.34 -19.78 5.38
C TYR A 42 -9.35 -19.73 6.52
N THR A 43 -10.29 -18.79 6.45
CA THR A 43 -11.42 -18.76 7.39
C THR A 43 -12.42 -19.82 6.95
N ASP A 44 -12.49 -20.94 7.66
CA ASP A 44 -13.45 -22.01 7.41
C ASP A 44 -14.67 -21.81 8.32
N ASN A 45 -15.47 -20.79 8.01
CA ASN A 45 -16.62 -20.40 8.81
C ASN A 45 -17.87 -21.13 8.32
N GLU A 46 -18.68 -21.65 9.26
CA GLU A 46 -19.92 -22.38 8.94
C GLU A 46 -20.94 -21.55 8.14
N ASN A 47 -20.87 -20.22 8.23
CA ASN A 47 -21.77 -19.29 7.53
C ASN A 47 -21.39 -19.05 6.06
N GLY A 48 -20.28 -19.63 5.59
CA GLY A 48 -19.84 -19.54 4.19
C GLY A 48 -19.15 -18.23 3.82
N ASN A 49 -18.91 -17.28 4.74
CA ASN A 49 -18.18 -16.04 4.46
C ASN A 49 -16.66 -16.27 4.59
N ASN A 50 -16.12 -17.11 3.72
CA ASN A 50 -14.75 -17.58 3.80
C ASN A 50 -13.81 -16.76 2.91
N TYR A 51 -12.59 -16.55 3.39
CA TYR A 51 -11.53 -15.81 2.70
C TYR A 51 -10.16 -16.28 3.18
N HIS A 52 -9.14 -16.00 2.38
CA HIS A 52 -7.76 -16.19 2.78
C HIS A 52 -7.23 -14.91 3.42
N PHE A 53 -6.38 -15.04 4.44
CA PHE A 53 -5.69 -13.90 5.01
C PHE A 53 -4.29 -14.23 5.51
N TYR A 54 -3.46 -13.20 5.62
CA TYR A 54 -2.16 -13.28 6.29
C TYR A 54 -1.86 -11.98 7.02
N LYS A 55 -1.24 -12.09 8.19
CA LYS A 55 -1.00 -10.98 9.11
C LYS A 55 0.50 -10.79 9.31
N PHE A 56 0.99 -9.58 9.06
CA PHE A 56 2.35 -9.18 9.36
C PHE A 56 2.39 -8.31 10.61
N HIS A 57 3.36 -8.58 11.49
CA HIS A 57 3.70 -7.67 12.57
C HIS A 57 4.60 -6.54 12.05
N VAL A 58 4.13 -5.30 12.18
CA VAL A 58 4.73 -4.09 11.61
C VAL A 58 4.83 -3.00 12.70
N PRO A 59 5.70 -3.17 13.73
CA PRO A 59 5.69 -2.36 14.96
C PRO A 59 6.01 -0.88 14.76
N TRP A 60 6.56 -0.51 13.60
CA TRP A 60 6.88 0.88 13.29
C TRP A 60 5.65 1.70 12.88
N ILE A 61 4.52 1.07 12.53
CA ILE A 61 3.25 1.78 12.33
C ILE A 61 2.73 2.13 13.72
N THR A 62 3.00 3.35 14.18
CA THR A 62 2.53 3.85 15.47
C THR A 62 1.10 4.40 15.36
N GLU A 63 0.46 4.63 16.51
CA GLU A 63 -0.82 5.34 16.59
C GLU A 63 -0.77 6.70 15.88
N TRP A 64 0.35 7.41 15.99
CA TRP A 64 0.52 8.70 15.35
C TRP A 64 0.55 8.57 13.81
N ILE A 65 1.29 7.60 13.28
CA ILE A 65 1.34 7.36 11.83
C ILE A 65 -0.02 6.89 11.31
N TYR A 66 -0.72 6.03 12.06
CA TYR A 66 -2.07 5.58 11.70
C TYR A 66 -3.06 6.76 11.57
N ASN A 67 -3.00 7.72 12.50
CA ASN A 67 -3.93 8.85 12.53
C ASN A 67 -3.56 10.01 11.59
N ASN A 68 -2.29 10.18 11.22
CA ASN A 68 -1.82 11.36 10.48
C ASN A 68 -1.15 11.03 9.14
N GLY A 69 -0.71 9.79 8.93
CA GLY A 69 -0.02 9.36 7.73
C GLY A 69 -0.96 9.01 6.59
N ILE A 70 -0.40 8.96 5.38
CA ILE A 70 -1.09 8.46 4.19
C ILE A 70 -0.42 7.16 3.77
N ALA A 71 -1.21 6.09 3.64
CA ALA A 71 -0.77 4.78 3.20
C ALA A 71 -1.29 4.44 1.80
N ASN A 72 -0.43 3.88 0.96
CA ASN A 72 -0.81 3.25 -0.30
C ASN A 72 -0.18 1.86 -0.39
N MET A 73 -1.01 0.85 -0.63
CA MET A 73 -0.57 -0.53 -0.80
C MET A 73 -0.69 -0.94 -2.26
N TYR A 74 0.28 -1.74 -2.72
CA TYR A 74 0.34 -2.25 -4.08
C TYR A 74 0.65 -3.75 -4.08
N ILE A 75 0.20 -4.45 -5.11
CA ILE A 75 0.82 -5.72 -5.54
C ILE A 75 1.98 -5.37 -6.48
N GLU A 76 3.13 -6.00 -6.29
CA GLU A 76 4.27 -5.95 -7.21
C GLU A 76 4.27 -7.22 -8.08
N TYR A 77 4.25 -7.04 -9.40
CA TYR A 77 4.33 -8.12 -10.37
C TYR A 77 5.72 -8.17 -10.98
N HIS A 78 6.30 -9.37 -11.01
CA HIS A 78 7.56 -9.68 -11.69
C HIS A 78 7.27 -10.15 -13.12
N ASN A 79 7.60 -9.32 -14.10
CA ASN A 79 7.33 -9.60 -15.51
C ASN A 79 8.41 -10.51 -16.11
N LYS A 80 8.07 -11.22 -17.21
CA LYS A 80 8.98 -12.17 -17.88
C LYS A 80 10.25 -11.53 -18.46
N ASP A 81 10.19 -10.22 -18.72
CA ASP A 81 11.29 -9.42 -19.28
C ASP A 81 12.18 -8.79 -18.20
N ASN A 82 12.11 -9.29 -16.95
CA ASN A 82 12.80 -8.75 -15.77
C ASN A 82 12.39 -7.32 -15.40
N THR A 83 11.24 -6.84 -15.88
CA THR A 83 10.66 -5.57 -15.39
C THR A 83 9.69 -5.82 -14.23
N HIS A 84 9.35 -4.76 -13.52
CA HIS A 84 8.39 -4.80 -12.42
C HIS A 84 7.24 -3.84 -12.71
N SER A 85 6.03 -4.24 -12.33
CA SER A 85 4.85 -3.38 -12.38
C SER A 85 4.09 -3.43 -11.06
N MET A 86 3.35 -2.37 -10.75
CA MET A 86 2.56 -2.29 -9.52
C MET A 86 1.09 -2.01 -9.84
N SER A 87 0.18 -2.65 -9.11
CA SER A 87 -1.24 -2.29 -9.12
C SER A 87 -1.67 -1.88 -7.71
N PRO A 88 -2.34 -0.73 -7.53
CA PRO A 88 -2.83 -0.30 -6.23
C PRO A 88 -3.92 -1.26 -5.74
N LEU A 89 -3.94 -1.53 -4.43
CA LEU A 89 -5.02 -2.27 -3.79
C LEU A 89 -6.22 -1.35 -3.48
N PRO A 90 -7.47 -1.88 -3.49
CA PRO A 90 -7.83 -3.26 -3.81
C PRO A 90 -7.69 -3.57 -5.31
N VAL A 91 -7.37 -4.82 -5.62
CA VAL A 91 -7.33 -5.34 -7.00
C VAL A 91 -8.42 -6.38 -7.18
N VAL A 92 -9.22 -6.21 -8.25
CA VAL A 92 -10.23 -7.18 -8.68
C VAL A 92 -9.84 -7.75 -10.04
N ARG A 93 -9.87 -9.08 -10.16
CA ARG A 93 -9.57 -9.80 -11.40
C ARG A 93 -10.61 -10.88 -11.67
N HIS A 94 -11.04 -10.99 -12.92
CA HIS A 94 -11.88 -12.08 -13.39
C HIS A 94 -10.98 -13.14 -14.02
N LEU A 95 -10.99 -14.32 -13.43
CA LEU A 95 -10.08 -15.41 -13.74
C LEU A 95 -10.86 -16.63 -14.21
N SER A 96 -10.14 -17.55 -14.85
CA SER A 96 -10.67 -18.85 -15.21
C SER A 96 -9.62 -19.92 -15.06
N GLU A 97 -10.02 -21.07 -14.52
CA GLU A 97 -9.15 -22.23 -14.36
C GLU A 97 -9.86 -23.51 -14.78
N THR A 98 -9.09 -24.51 -15.20
CA THR A 98 -9.61 -25.85 -15.51
C THR A 98 -9.49 -26.73 -14.26
N VAL A 99 -10.61 -26.99 -13.59
CA VAL A 99 -10.69 -27.89 -12.44
C VAL A 99 -11.40 -29.18 -12.88
N ASN A 100 -10.75 -30.33 -12.72
CA ASN A 100 -11.27 -31.64 -13.13
C ASN A 100 -11.77 -31.68 -14.60
N GLY A 101 -11.06 -31.00 -15.50
CA GLY A 101 -11.42 -30.93 -16.93
C GLY A 101 -12.56 -29.96 -17.26
N LYS A 102 -13.16 -29.30 -16.27
CA LYS A 102 -14.19 -28.26 -16.46
C LYS A 102 -13.60 -26.88 -16.24
N LYS A 103 -13.90 -25.96 -17.16
CA LYS A 103 -13.53 -24.55 -16.98
C LYS A 103 -14.46 -23.90 -15.95
N VAL A 104 -13.87 -23.37 -14.90
CA VAL A 104 -14.51 -22.60 -13.83
C VAL A 104 -14.08 -21.15 -14.00
N TYR A 105 -15.00 -20.23 -13.73
CA TYR A 105 -14.76 -18.80 -13.74
C TYR A 105 -15.01 -18.28 -12.33
N PHE A 106 -14.15 -17.38 -11.88
CA PHE A 106 -14.28 -16.77 -10.56
C PHE A 106 -13.67 -15.37 -10.59
N THR A 107 -14.03 -14.59 -9.59
CA THR A 107 -13.47 -13.26 -9.35
C THR A 107 -12.60 -13.35 -8.11
N GLU A 108 -11.35 -12.92 -8.25
CA GLU A 108 -10.44 -12.76 -7.12
C GLU A 108 -10.40 -11.28 -6.73
N THR A 109 -10.58 -11.00 -5.44
CA THR A 109 -10.40 -9.67 -4.86
C THR A 109 -9.31 -9.76 -3.81
N ILE A 110 -8.26 -8.96 -4.00
CA ILE A 110 -7.15 -8.84 -3.07
C ILE A 110 -7.25 -7.46 -2.43
N ASP A 111 -7.22 -7.42 -1.10
CA ASP A 111 -7.33 -6.19 -0.32
C ASP A 111 -6.43 -6.23 0.91
N TYR A 112 -6.37 -5.12 1.64
CA TYR A 112 -5.57 -4.99 2.85
C TYR A 112 -6.22 -4.10 3.90
N GLU A 113 -5.83 -4.34 5.14
CA GLU A 113 -6.06 -3.45 6.27
C GLU A 113 -4.73 -3.17 6.97
N TYR A 114 -4.61 -2.03 7.63
CA TYR A 114 -3.50 -1.77 8.54
C TYR A 114 -3.99 -1.10 9.81
N SER A 115 -3.30 -1.40 10.90
CA SER A 115 -3.55 -0.84 12.22
C SER A 115 -2.20 -0.61 12.91
N PRO A 116 -2.15 0.08 14.06
CA PRO A 116 -0.93 0.22 14.82
C PRO A 116 -0.26 -1.13 15.08
N GLY A 117 0.97 -1.30 14.58
CA GLY A 117 1.75 -2.51 14.74
C GLY A 117 1.43 -3.67 13.78
N GLU A 118 0.52 -3.50 12.81
CA GLU A 118 0.03 -4.62 12.01
C GLU A 118 -0.43 -4.24 10.59
N VAL A 119 -0.21 -5.15 9.64
CA VAL A 119 -0.82 -5.13 8.30
C VAL A 119 -1.43 -6.51 8.03
N VAL A 120 -2.66 -6.53 7.52
CA VAL A 120 -3.36 -7.76 7.16
C VAL A 120 -3.71 -7.71 5.67
N PHE A 121 -3.45 -8.81 4.97
CA PHE A 121 -3.83 -8.98 3.57
C PHE A 121 -4.96 -10.00 3.47
N TYR A 122 -5.89 -9.77 2.54
CA TYR A 122 -7.03 -10.62 2.28
C TYR A 122 -7.09 -11.03 0.82
N VAL A 123 -7.50 -12.27 0.57
CA VAL A 123 -7.88 -12.76 -0.76
C VAL A 123 -9.24 -13.41 -0.66
N THR A 124 -10.20 -12.85 -1.40
CA THR A 124 -11.58 -13.35 -1.48
C THR A 124 -11.81 -13.87 -2.90
N ILE A 125 -12.24 -15.12 -3.01
CA ILE A 125 -12.53 -15.79 -4.29
C ILE A 125 -14.04 -15.97 -4.39
N SER A 126 -14.64 -15.45 -5.47
CA SER A 126 -16.07 -15.63 -5.74
C SER A 126 -16.41 -17.09 -5.98
N ASP A 127 -17.68 -17.45 -5.75
CA ASP A 127 -18.23 -18.77 -6.04
C ASP A 127 -17.62 -19.92 -5.20
N PHE A 128 -16.87 -19.58 -4.14
CA PHE A 128 -16.27 -20.49 -3.15
C PHE A 128 -15.50 -21.66 -3.77
N VAL A 129 -14.91 -21.43 -4.95
CA VAL A 129 -13.98 -22.37 -5.56
C VAL A 129 -12.80 -22.49 -4.60
N LYS A 130 -12.56 -23.70 -4.08
CA LYS A 130 -11.46 -23.93 -3.13
C LYS A 130 -10.12 -23.83 -3.86
N GLN A 131 -9.58 -22.63 -3.91
CA GLN A 131 -8.26 -22.35 -4.46
C GLN A 131 -7.45 -21.59 -3.42
N ASN A 132 -6.22 -22.05 -3.19
CA ASN A 132 -5.29 -21.30 -2.39
C ASN A 132 -4.68 -20.19 -3.25
N PRO A 133 -4.57 -18.96 -2.73
CA PRO A 133 -3.85 -17.91 -3.42
C PRO A 133 -2.40 -18.33 -3.62
N GLY A 134 -1.80 -17.83 -4.70
CA GLY A 134 -0.37 -18.04 -4.98
C GLY A 134 0.54 -17.26 -4.03
N THR A 135 1.81 -17.20 -4.38
CA THR A 135 2.73 -16.25 -3.76
C THR A 135 2.43 -14.85 -4.27
N ILE A 136 2.27 -13.89 -3.37
CA ILE A 136 1.98 -12.49 -3.69
C ILE A 136 2.97 -11.58 -2.98
N ASP A 137 3.57 -10.67 -3.74
CA ASP A 137 4.47 -9.64 -3.25
C ASP A 137 3.73 -8.31 -3.13
N PHE A 138 3.78 -7.71 -1.95
CA PHE A 138 3.09 -6.47 -1.60
C PHE A 138 4.09 -5.37 -1.26
N VAL A 139 3.72 -4.13 -1.58
CA VAL A 139 4.52 -2.94 -1.28
C VAL A 139 3.66 -1.88 -0.62
N LEU A 140 3.98 -1.55 0.63
CA LEU A 140 3.38 -0.45 1.38
C LEU A 140 4.26 0.79 1.25
N LYS A 141 3.68 1.89 0.79
CA LYS A 141 4.31 3.21 0.76
C LYS A 141 3.54 4.14 1.70
N MET A 142 4.23 4.69 2.69
CA MET A 142 3.65 5.61 3.66
C MET A 142 4.44 6.92 3.73
N ILE A 143 3.72 8.03 3.89
CA ILE A 143 4.26 9.38 4.09
C ILE A 143 3.58 9.99 5.33
N TRP A 144 4.34 10.62 6.23
CA TRP A 144 3.86 11.20 7.48
C TRP A 144 4.78 12.27 8.08
#